data_AF-A0A7G9R3H8-F1
#
_entry.id   AF-A0A7G9R3H8-F1
#
_cell.length_a   1.000
_cell.length_b   1.000
_cell.length_c   1.000
_cell.angle_alpha   90.00
_cell.angle_beta   90.00
_cell.angle_gamma   90.00
#
_symmetry.space_group_name_H-M   'P 1'
#
loop_
_entity.id
_entity.type
_entity.pdbx_description
1 polymer ?
#
loop_
_entity_poly.entity_id
_entity_poly.type
_entity_poly.pdbx_seq_one_letter_code
_entity_poly.pdbx_strand_id
1 'polypeptide(L)'
;MTKPKAAHHRGNFHVRARHIRDTANADPTTTCWRCGHTLAEHPPHKNGKPATWTAGHIIDGDPTSPLAPEASTCNYSAGATTGNQRRATGYTWP
;
A
#
# COMPACT_ATOMS: atom_id res chain seq x y z
N MET A 1 -3.02 -28.24 20.17
CA MET A 1 -3.84 -27.74 19.04
C MET A 1 -3.59 -26.24 18.90
N THR A 2 -2.85 -25.81 17.87
CA THR A 2 -2.64 -24.40 17.56
C THR A 2 -3.94 -23.79 17.05
N LYS A 3 -4.42 -22.70 17.69
CA LYS A 3 -5.60 -21.96 17.22
C LYS A 3 -5.43 -21.63 15.73
N PRO A 4 -6.43 -21.87 14.88
CA PRO A 4 -6.35 -21.44 13.49
C PRO A 4 -6.12 -19.93 13.46
N LYS A 5 -5.08 -19.50 12.74
CA LYS A 5 -4.81 -18.08 12.47
C LYS A 5 -6.11 -17.45 11.95
N ALA A 6 -6.50 -16.32 12.54
CA ALA A 6 -7.67 -15.56 12.11
C ALA A 6 -7.60 -15.30 10.59
N ALA A 7 -8.75 -15.15 9.92
CA ALA A 7 -8.80 -15.03 8.46
C ALA A 7 -7.89 -13.91 7.90
N HIS A 8 -7.73 -12.81 8.65
CA HIS A 8 -6.82 -11.71 8.31
C HIS A 8 -5.31 -12.05 8.41
N HIS A 9 -4.95 -13.19 9.00
CA HIS A 9 -3.60 -13.74 9.07
C HIS A 9 -3.35 -14.94 8.14
N ARG A 10 -4.36 -15.39 7.38
CA ARG A 10 -4.24 -16.53 6.45
C ARG A 10 -3.67 -16.14 5.07
N GLY A 11 -3.45 -14.86 4.80
CA GLY A 11 -2.96 -14.39 3.50
C GLY A 11 -1.43 -14.33 3.37
N ASN A 12 -0.94 -14.63 2.15
CA ASN A 12 0.46 -14.43 1.74
C ASN A 12 0.79 -12.96 1.41
N PHE A 13 -0.13 -12.04 1.68
CA PHE A 13 0.06 -10.60 1.44
C PHE A 13 1.36 -10.10 2.06
N HIS A 14 1.61 -10.39 3.34
CA HIS A 14 2.81 -9.91 4.03
C HIS A 14 4.12 -10.39 3.38
N VAL A 15 4.12 -11.61 2.82
CA VAL A 15 5.27 -12.16 2.08
C VAL A 15 5.43 -11.47 0.73
N ARG A 16 4.35 -11.37 -0.06
CA ARG A 16 4.35 -10.71 -1.37
C ARG A 16 4.73 -9.23 -1.26
N ALA A 17 4.13 -8.53 -0.29
CA ALA A 17 4.38 -7.13 -0.01
C ALA A 17 5.80 -6.88 0.50
N ARG A 18 6.38 -7.81 1.27
CA ARG A 18 7.80 -7.72 1.65
C ARG A 18 8.68 -7.84 0.41
N HIS A 19 8.46 -8.84 -0.44
CA HIS A 19 9.27 -9.03 -1.65
C HIS A 19 9.24 -7.80 -2.56
N ILE A 20 8.07 -7.22 -2.80
CA ILE A 20 7.94 -6.00 -3.63
C ILE A 20 8.70 -4.82 -3.01
N ARG A 21 8.60 -4.61 -1.70
CA ARG A 21 9.34 -3.54 -1.02
C ARG A 21 10.84 -3.77 -1.08
N ASP A 22 11.30 -5.00 -0.86
CA ASP A 22 12.73 -5.33 -0.86
C ASP A 22 13.31 -5.11 -2.27
N THR A 23 12.62 -5.57 -3.32
CA THR A 23 13.01 -5.32 -4.72
C THR A 23 13.00 -3.84 -5.06
N ALA A 24 11.96 -3.10 -4.67
CA ALA A 24 11.83 -1.67 -4.96
C ALA A 24 12.90 -0.82 -4.24
N ASN A 25 13.30 -1.21 -3.03
CA ASN A 25 14.39 -0.54 -2.31
C ASN A 25 15.76 -0.86 -2.91
N ALA A 26 15.93 -2.02 -3.53
CA ALA A 26 17.19 -2.42 -4.15
C ALA A 26 17.45 -1.70 -5.49
N ASP A 27 16.38 -1.30 -6.20
CA ASP A 27 16.47 -0.62 -7.49
C ASP A 27 16.02 0.85 -7.40
N PRO A 28 16.96 1.82 -7.48
CA PRO A 28 16.64 3.26 -7.39
C PRO A 28 15.84 3.77 -8.61
N THR A 29 15.76 3.00 -9.70
CA THR A 29 14.95 3.33 -10.87
C THR A 29 13.50 2.85 -10.74
N THR A 30 13.17 2.13 -9.66
CA THR A 30 11.79 1.72 -9.39
C THR A 30 10.89 2.93 -9.34
N THR A 31 9.81 2.89 -10.11
CA THR A 31 8.79 3.93 -10.13
C THR A 31 7.53 3.47 -9.41
N CYS A 32 6.85 4.43 -8.78
CA CYS A 32 5.56 4.21 -8.17
C CYS A 32 4.55 3.92 -9.27
N TRP A 33 3.87 2.76 -9.20
CA TRP A 33 2.91 2.35 -10.23
C TRP A 33 1.78 3.38 -10.43
N ARG A 34 1.44 4.13 -9.38
CA ARG A 34 0.32 5.08 -9.39
C ARG A 34 0.67 6.42 -10.06
N CYS A 35 1.88 6.94 -9.85
CA CYS A 35 2.25 8.30 -10.28
C CYS A 35 3.47 8.36 -11.22
N GLY A 36 4.18 7.25 -11.43
CA GLY A 36 5.35 7.17 -12.30
C GLY A 36 6.65 7.74 -11.72
N HIS A 37 6.62 8.32 -10.51
CA HIS A 37 7.82 8.87 -9.86
C HIS A 37 8.63 7.83 -9.10
N THR A 38 9.95 8.00 -9.06
CA THR A 38 10.87 7.28 -8.18
C THR A 38 10.66 7.69 -6.71
N LEU A 39 11.23 6.92 -5.77
CA LEU A 39 11.08 7.24 -4.35
C LEU A 39 11.69 8.59 -3.96
N ALA A 40 12.79 8.98 -4.61
CA ALA A 40 13.51 10.23 -4.34
C ALA A 40 12.73 11.47 -4.77
N GLU A 41 11.85 11.35 -5.77
CA GLU A 41 11.00 12.43 -6.26
C GLU A 41 9.76 12.64 -5.38
N HIS A 42 9.43 11.70 -4.49
CA HIS A 42 8.28 11.84 -3.62
C HIS A 42 8.55 12.83 -2.48
N PRO A 43 7.60 13.73 -2.18
CA PRO A 43 7.72 14.58 -1.01
C PRO A 43 7.71 13.73 0.27
N PRO A 44 8.34 14.21 1.36
CA PRO A 44 8.21 13.57 2.66
C PRO A 44 6.75 13.63 3.15
N HIS A 45 6.43 12.75 4.09
CA HIS A 45 5.17 12.78 4.83
C HIS A 45 5.03 14.09 5.61
N LYS A 46 3.79 14.44 6.01
CA LYS A 46 3.50 15.65 6.80
C LYS A 46 4.28 15.75 8.13
N ASN A 47 4.75 14.62 8.65
CA ASN A 47 5.58 14.55 9.86
C ASN A 47 7.09 14.66 9.56
N GLY A 48 7.48 15.03 8.34
CA GLY A 48 8.86 15.17 7.90
C GLY A 48 9.57 13.85 7.59
N LYS A 49 8.94 12.68 7.80
CA LYS A 49 9.56 11.39 7.48
C LYS A 49 9.63 11.20 5.97
N PRO A 50 10.74 10.65 5.42
CA PRO A 50 10.86 10.39 4.00
C PRO A 50 9.79 9.40 3.54
N ALA A 51 9.41 9.50 2.25
CA ALA A 51 8.59 8.48 1.64
C ALA A 51 9.34 7.15 1.62
N THR A 52 8.62 6.06 1.91
CA THR A 52 9.11 4.69 1.80
C THR A 52 8.29 3.89 0.79
N TRP A 53 8.88 2.83 0.23
CA TRP A 53 8.14 1.88 -0.59
C TRP A 53 7.14 1.06 0.23
N THR A 54 5.96 0.89 -0.34
CA THR A 54 4.90 -0.01 0.10
C THR A 54 4.49 -0.90 -1.06
N ALA A 55 3.64 -1.89 -0.80
CA ALA A 55 3.00 -2.68 -1.84
C ALA A 55 1.51 -2.36 -1.84
N GLY A 56 1.06 -1.66 -2.88
CA GLY A 56 -0.34 -1.32 -3.09
C GLY A 56 -1.02 -2.31 -4.03
N HIS A 57 -2.31 -2.55 -3.83
CA HIS A 57 -3.12 -3.28 -4.79
C HIS A 57 -3.36 -2.39 -6.01
N ILE A 58 -3.22 -2.95 -7.22
CA ILE A 58 -3.52 -2.20 -8.45
C ILE A 58 -5.00 -1.80 -8.50
N ILE A 59 -5.88 -2.69 -8.03
CA ILE A 59 -7.32 -2.41 -7.83
C ILE A 59 -7.54 -2.12 -6.34
N ASP A 60 -7.82 -0.86 -6.02
CA ASP A 60 -8.04 -0.41 -4.65
C ASP A 60 -9.23 -1.16 -4.00
N GLY A 61 -9.00 -1.77 -2.84
CA GLY A 61 -10.03 -2.48 -2.08
C GLY A 61 -10.25 -3.96 -2.46
N ASP A 62 -9.62 -4.45 -3.53
CA ASP A 62 -9.62 -5.88 -3.88
C ASP A 62 -8.39 -6.59 -3.28
N PRO A 63 -8.57 -7.46 -2.27
CA PRO A 63 -7.45 -8.18 -1.64
C PRO A 63 -6.83 -9.27 -2.54
N THR A 64 -7.47 -9.60 -3.66
CA THR A 64 -6.96 -10.58 -4.64
C THR A 64 -6.17 -9.93 -5.77
N SER A 65 -6.24 -8.59 -5.88
CA SER A 65 -5.56 -7.83 -6.91
C SER A 65 -4.03 -8.03 -6.87
N PRO A 66 -3.33 -7.93 -8.02
CA PRO A 66 -1.89 -7.86 -8.03
C PRO A 66 -1.37 -6.71 -7.18
N LEU A 67 -0.17 -6.91 -6.63
CA LEU A 67 0.53 -5.90 -5.85
C LEU A 67 1.63 -5.28 -6.71
N ALA A 68 1.81 -3.98 -6.57
CA ALA A 68 2.84 -3.21 -7.26
C ALA A 68 3.56 -2.24 -6.30
N PRO A 69 4.79 -1.82 -6.61
CA PRO A 69 5.54 -0.88 -5.78
C PRO A 69 4.86 0.49 -5.78
N GLU A 70 4.48 0.93 -4.59
CA GLU A 70 3.78 2.21 -4.40
C GLU A 70 4.45 3.01 -3.30
N ALA A 71 4.71 4.29 -3.55
CA ALA A 71 5.23 5.17 -2.51
C ALA A 71 4.17 5.34 -1.40
N SER A 72 4.61 5.30 -0.15
CA SER A 72 3.74 5.43 1.04
C SER A 72 2.90 6.71 1.03
N THR A 73 3.41 7.82 0.50
CA THR A 73 2.66 9.07 0.37
C THR A 73 1.49 8.95 -0.61
N CYS A 74 1.67 8.24 -1.73
CA CYS A 74 0.59 7.92 -2.67
C CYS A 74 -0.42 6.94 -2.08
N ASN A 75 0.07 5.82 -1.53
CA ASN A 75 -0.78 4.75 -1.00
C ASN A 75 -1.68 5.26 0.14
N TYR A 76 -1.11 5.99 1.10
CA TYR A 76 -1.87 6.48 2.24
C TYR A 76 -2.82 7.61 1.85
N SER A 77 -2.47 8.44 0.86
CA SER A 77 -3.37 9.46 0.33
C SER A 77 -4.58 8.85 -0.40
N ALA A 78 -4.34 7.82 -1.22
CA ALA A 78 -5.40 7.08 -1.89
C ALA A 78 -6.34 6.42 -0.88
N GLY A 79 -5.79 5.68 0.10
CA GLY A 79 -6.57 5.05 1.17
C GLY A 79 -7.36 6.06 2.00
N ALA A 80 -6.78 7.22 2.32
CA ALA A 80 -7.47 8.29 3.04
C ALA A 80 -8.62 8.87 2.20
N THR A 81 -8.41 9.06 0.90
CA THR A 81 -9.46 9.55 -0.02
C THR A 81 -10.63 8.59 -0.10
N THR A 82 -10.37 7.30 -0.33
CA THR A 82 -11.41 6.25 -0.35
C THR A 82 -12.13 6.16 0.99
N GLY A 83 -11.41 6.23 2.11
CA GLY A 83 -12.00 6.22 3.45
C GLY A 83 -12.88 7.44 3.72
N ASN A 84 -12.46 8.64 3.28
CA ASN A 84 -13.25 9.86 3.39
C ASN A 84 -14.52 9.80 2.55
N GLN A 85 -14.43 9.29 1.31
CA GLN A 85 -15.59 9.10 0.43
C GLN A 85 -16.61 8.14 1.05
N ARG A 86 -16.17 6.98 1.58
CA ARG A 86 -17.06 6.01 2.26
C ARG A 86 -17.76 6.62 3.48
N ARG A 87 -17.04 7.42 4.26
CA ARG A 87 -17.65 8.14 5.40
C ARG A 87 -18.66 9.18 4.96
N ALA A 88 -18.39 9.90 3.87
CA ALA A 88 -19.31 10.90 3.31
C ALA A 88 -20.61 10.28 2.79
N THR A 89 -20.57 9.04 2.29
CA THR A 89 -21.77 8.32 1.80
C THR A 89 -22.55 7.60 2.92
N GLY A 90 -22.15 7.74 4.19
CA GLY A 90 -22.78 7.05 5.32
C GLY A 90 -22.51 5.54 5.37
N TYR A 91 -21.47 5.05 4.69
CA TYR A 91 -21.11 3.63 4.71
C TYR A 91 -20.53 3.25 6.08
N THR A 92 -21.29 2.50 6.88
CA THR A 92 -20.81 1.80 8.06
C THR A 92 -20.15 0.51 7.62
N TRP A 93 -18.86 0.36 7.92
CA TRP A 93 -18.14 -0.89 7.69
C TRP A 93 -18.90 -2.06 8.37
N PRO A 94 -19.05 -3.22 7.71
CA PRO A 94 -19.56 -4.42 8.38
C PRO A 94 -18.60 -4.93 9.46
#